data_AF-A0A6A2Y8J4-F1
#
_entry.id   AF-A0A6A2Y8J4-F1
#
_cell.length_a   1.000
_cell.length_b   1.000
_cell.length_c   1.000
_cell.angle_alpha   90.00
_cell.angle_beta   90.00
_cell.angle_gamma   90.00
#
_symmetry.space_group_name_H-M   'P 1'
#
loop_
_entity.id
_entity.type
_entity.pdbx_description
1 polymer ?
#
loop_
_entity_poly.entity_id
_entity_poly.type
_entity_poly.pdbx_seq_one_letter_code
_entity_poly.pdbx_strand_id
1 'polypeptide(L)'
;MGPWLRHLKKLAQSHNMVPEFEITLEGTHHGPITIKPTMFLEIGSTDEYWKRQDAAQVMALLVWEGLGLGGDDAIGNWGRENDKKKVLLGIGGGHYAP
;
A
#
# COMPACT_ATOMS: atom_id res chain seq x y z
N MET A 1 -5.69 3.51 -3.08
CA MET A 1 -4.72 3.66 -1.98
C MET A 1 -5.32 3.52 -0.58
N GLY A 2 -6.27 4.34 -0.12
CA GLY A 2 -6.75 4.28 1.28
C GLY A 2 -7.17 2.88 1.81
N PRO A 3 -8.01 2.11 1.09
CA PRO A 3 -8.31 0.72 1.46
C PRO A 3 -7.09 -0.19 1.53
N TRP A 4 -6.15 -0.05 0.59
CA TRP A 4 -4.90 -0.81 0.54
C TRP A 4 -3.98 -0.51 1.73
N LEU A 5 -3.84 0.77 2.12
CA LEU A 5 -3.06 1.16 3.30
C LEU A 5 -3.62 0.51 4.58
N ARG A 6 -4.95 0.57 4.76
CA ARG A 6 -5.61 -0.07 5.91
C ARG A 6 -5.44 -1.59 5.89
N HIS A 7 -5.43 -2.19 4.70
CA HIS A 7 -5.22 -3.63 4.56
C HIS A 7 -3.79 -4.03 4.89
N LEU A 8 -2.79 -3.31 4.37
CA LEU A 8 -1.38 -3.52 4.72
C LEU A 8 -1.14 -3.37 6.22
N LYS A 9 -1.78 -2.39 6.89
CA LYS A 9 -1.70 -2.28 8.36
C LYS A 9 -2.20 -3.53 9.09
N LYS A 10 -3.28 -4.15 8.61
CA LYS A 10 -3.81 -5.41 9.19
C LYS A 10 -2.87 -6.57 8.94
N LEU A 11 -2.38 -6.74 7.71
CA LEU A 11 -1.43 -7.80 7.38
C LEU A 11 -0.12 -7.66 8.15
N ALA A 12 0.42 -6.45 8.25
CA ALA A 12 1.63 -6.19 9.03
C ALA A 12 1.44 -6.57 10.51
N GLN A 13 0.27 -6.30 11.09
CA GLN A 13 -0.06 -6.73 12.45
C GLN A 13 -0.19 -8.26 12.57
N SER A 14 -0.95 -8.90 11.68
CA SER A 14 -1.19 -10.36 11.77
C SER A 14 0.05 -11.20 11.48
N HIS A 15 1.01 -10.65 10.74
CA HIS A 15 2.29 -11.30 10.43
C HIS A 15 3.43 -10.86 11.36
N ASN A 16 3.15 -10.14 12.47
CA ASN A 16 4.13 -9.70 13.47
C ASN A 16 5.23 -8.79 12.89
N MET A 17 4.94 -7.99 11.87
CA MET A 17 5.88 -7.02 11.31
C MET A 17 5.99 -5.76 12.18
N VAL A 18 4.96 -5.45 12.97
CA VAL A 18 4.91 -4.27 13.85
C VAL A 18 5.31 -4.71 15.27
N PRO A 19 6.19 -3.98 15.99
CA PRO A 19 6.63 -2.60 15.74
C PRO A 19 7.92 -2.45 14.94
N GLU A 20 8.51 -3.54 14.42
CA GLU A 20 9.76 -3.46 13.67
C GLU A 20 9.62 -2.58 12.41
N PHE A 21 8.56 -2.79 11.64
CA PHE A 21 8.18 -1.96 10.50
C PHE A 21 7.13 -0.93 10.89
N GLU A 22 7.30 0.28 10.38
CA GLU A 22 6.25 1.29 10.34
C GLU A 22 5.54 1.26 8.99
N ILE A 23 4.20 1.28 8.99
CA ILE A 23 3.38 1.29 7.78
C ILE A 23 2.92 2.71 7.48
N THR A 24 3.53 3.31 6.46
CA THR A 24 3.33 4.73 6.12
C THR A 24 2.95 4.96 4.66
N LEU A 25 2.56 6.20 4.35
CA LEU A 25 2.48 6.75 3.00
C LEU A 25 3.73 7.58 2.71
N GLU A 26 3.98 7.85 1.45
CA GLU A 26 4.99 8.82 1.04
C GLU A 26 4.35 9.96 0.25
N GLY A 27 4.94 11.15 0.36
CA GLY A 27 4.60 12.27 -0.51
C GLY A 27 4.76 11.89 -1.99
N THR A 28 3.99 12.49 -2.89
CA THR A 28 4.13 12.21 -4.33
C THR A 28 5.51 12.69 -4.80
N HIS A 29 6.36 11.77 -5.27
CA HIS A 29 7.74 12.06 -5.65
C HIS A 29 8.28 11.00 -6.64
N HIS A 30 9.47 11.27 -7.21
CA HIS A 30 10.14 10.42 -8.22
C HIS A 30 9.26 10.10 -9.44
N GLY A 31 9.74 9.19 -10.30
CA GLY A 31 9.08 8.79 -11.54
C GLY A 31 8.89 7.27 -11.64
N PRO A 32 8.35 6.77 -12.77
CA PRO A 32 7.99 7.53 -13.97
C PRO A 32 6.62 8.21 -13.84
N ILE A 33 6.40 9.23 -14.66
CA ILE A 33 5.05 9.77 -14.89
C ILE A 33 4.28 8.76 -15.75
N THR A 34 3.06 8.44 -15.34
CA THR A 34 2.20 7.45 -16.00
C THR A 34 0.80 8.02 -16.23
N ILE A 35 0.15 7.57 -17.29
CA ILE A 35 -1.23 7.93 -17.64
C ILE A 35 -2.26 6.90 -17.14
N LYS A 36 -1.80 5.76 -16.60
CA LYS A 36 -2.66 4.72 -16.03
C LYS A 36 -2.65 4.82 -14.50
N PRO A 37 -3.77 4.53 -13.80
CA PRO A 37 -3.78 4.44 -12.35
C PRO A 37 -2.68 3.48 -11.87
N THR A 38 -1.73 4.01 -11.09
CA THR A 38 -0.54 3.31 -10.65
C THR A 38 -0.19 3.76 -9.24
N MET A 39 0.42 2.88 -8.45
CA MET A 39 1.03 3.21 -7.16
C MET A 39 2.28 2.37 -6.95
N PHE A 40 3.20 2.86 -6.13
CA PHE A 40 4.33 2.10 -5.64
C PHE A 40 3.97 1.39 -4.33
N LEU A 41 4.61 0.24 -4.11
CA LEU A 41 4.53 -0.59 -2.93
C LEU A 41 5.97 -0.98 -2.60
N GLU A 42 6.47 -0.54 -1.45
CA GLU A 42 7.91 -0.53 -1.17
C GLU A 42 8.23 -1.19 0.18
N ILE A 43 9.41 -1.78 0.26
CA ILE A 43 10.03 -2.24 1.51
C ILE A 43 11.26 -1.35 1.71
N GLY A 44 11.33 -0.70 2.86
CA GLY A 44 12.43 0.20 3.20
C GLY A 44 13.09 -0.18 4.52
N SER A 45 14.22 0.45 4.87
CA SER A 45 14.94 1.48 4.10
C SER A 45 16.37 1.09 3.73
N THR A 46 16.80 -0.13 4.04
CA THR A 46 18.17 -0.61 3.79
C THR A 46 18.16 -1.94 3.03
N ASP A 47 19.31 -2.29 2.43
CA ASP A 47 19.52 -3.57 1.75
C ASP A 47 19.19 -4.80 2.61
N GLU A 48 19.43 -4.72 3.92
CA GLU A 48 19.05 -5.75 4.87
C GLU A 48 17.52 -5.96 4.88
N TYR A 49 16.75 -4.87 4.97
CA TYR A 49 15.29 -4.93 4.96
C TYR A 49 14.73 -5.30 3.58
N TRP A 50 15.35 -4.86 2.49
CA TRP A 50 14.92 -5.23 1.14
C TRP A 50 14.98 -6.74 0.89
N LYS A 51 15.89 -7.44 1.56
CA LYS A 51 16.09 -8.89 1.43
C LYS A 51 15.17 -9.72 2.33
N ARG A 52 14.42 -9.09 3.24
CA ARG A 52 13.50 -9.76 4.16
C ARG A 52 12.36 -10.46 3.41
N GLN A 53 12.42 -11.79 3.38
CA GLN A 53 11.45 -12.62 2.67
C GLN A 53 10.06 -12.60 3.32
N ASP A 54 9.99 -12.46 4.63
CA ASP A 54 8.74 -12.28 5.37
C ASP A 54 8.05 -10.95 5.02
N ALA A 55 8.80 -9.86 4.92
CA ALA A 55 8.26 -8.58 4.45
C ALA A 55 7.79 -8.67 2.98
N ALA A 56 8.58 -9.31 2.12
CA ALA A 56 8.20 -9.56 0.73
C ALA A 56 6.93 -10.42 0.61
N GLN A 57 6.77 -11.43 1.48
CA GLN A 57 5.58 -12.27 1.54
C GLN A 57 4.33 -11.46 1.91
N VAL A 58 4.44 -10.54 2.88
CA VAL A 58 3.34 -9.65 3.25
C VAL A 58 2.95 -8.73 2.09
N MET A 59 3.93 -8.18 1.36
CA MET A 59 3.66 -7.33 0.20
C MET A 59 3.06 -8.10 -0.97
N ALA A 60 3.51 -9.33 -1.22
CA ALA A 60 2.92 -10.22 -2.22
C ALA A 60 1.48 -10.58 -1.87
N LEU A 61 1.21 -10.88 -0.59
CA LEU A 61 -0.15 -11.16 -0.11
C LEU A 61 -1.07 -9.94 -0.23
N LEU A 62 -0.59 -8.74 0.10
CA LEU A 62 -1.31 -7.49 -0.11
C LEU A 62 -1.74 -7.32 -1.58
N VAL A 63 -0.84 -7.59 -2.52
CA VAL A 63 -1.15 -7.48 -3.96
C VAL A 63 -2.13 -8.56 -4.39
N TRP A 64 -1.92 -9.80 -3.94
CA TRP A 64 -2.78 -10.94 -4.24
C TRP A 64 -4.23 -10.71 -3.81
N GLU A 65 -4.44 -10.34 -2.54
CA GLU A 65 -5.76 -10.04 -1.98
C GLU A 65 -6.30 -8.72 -2.53
N GLY A 66 -5.44 -7.71 -2.67
CA GLY A 66 -5.83 -6.39 -3.16
C GLY A 66 -6.39 -6.41 -4.58
N LEU A 67 -5.85 -7.28 -5.44
CA LEU A 67 -6.33 -7.48 -6.80
C LEU A 67 -7.43 -8.55 -6.91
N GLY A 68 -7.83 -9.20 -5.81
CA GLY A 68 -8.85 -10.26 -5.83
C GLY A 68 -8.40 -11.54 -6.54
N LEU A 69 -7.08 -11.79 -6.62
CA LEU A 69 -6.55 -12.95 -7.35
C LEU A 69 -6.84 -14.28 -6.62
N GLY A 70 -7.15 -14.22 -5.33
CA GLY A 70 -7.56 -15.36 -4.50
C GLY A 70 -9.00 -15.83 -4.67
N GLY A 71 -9.80 -15.16 -5.51
CA GLY A 71 -11.21 -15.47 -5.72
C GLY A 71 -12.19 -14.63 -4.88
N ASP A 72 -11.68 -13.84 -3.95
CA ASP A 72 -12.44 -12.81 -3.24
C ASP A 72 -12.54 -11.50 -4.04
N ASP A 73 -13.44 -10.60 -3.62
CA ASP A 73 -13.59 -9.28 -4.24
C ASP A 73 -12.32 -8.43 -4.11
N ALA A 74 -11.92 -7.77 -5.20
CA ALA A 74 -10.77 -6.87 -5.21
C ALA A 74 -10.95 -5.69 -4.24
N ILE A 75 -9.89 -5.40 -3.49
CA ILE A 75 -9.90 -4.35 -2.47
C ILE A 75 -9.86 -2.98 -3.11
N GLY A 76 -10.85 -2.16 -2.78
CA GLY A 76 -10.88 -0.77 -3.23
C GLY A 76 -11.14 -0.66 -4.73
N ASN A 77 -11.88 -1.60 -5.33
CA ASN A 77 -12.38 -1.45 -6.69
C ASN A 77 -13.16 -0.13 -6.83
N TRP A 78 -12.75 0.68 -7.80
CA TRP A 78 -13.35 1.97 -8.12
C TRP A 78 -13.94 1.90 -9.53
N GLY A 79 -15.14 1.34 -9.61
CA GLY A 79 -15.99 1.45 -10.78
C GLY A 79 -16.74 2.79 -10.80
N ARG A 80 -17.32 3.13 -11.96
CA ARG A 80 -18.17 4.31 -12.15
C ARG A 80 -19.37 4.36 -11.19
N GLU A 81 -19.77 3.20 -10.66
CA GLU A 81 -20.88 3.03 -9.71
C GLU A 81 -20.48 3.23 -8.24
N ASN A 82 -19.18 3.46 -7.95
CA ASN A 82 -18.65 3.75 -6.61
C ASN A 82 -18.37 5.26 -6.40
N ASP A 83 -19.11 6.12 -7.08
CA ASP A 83 -19.02 7.59 -7.13
C ASP A 83 -19.16 8.30 -5.76
N LYS A 84 -19.70 7.63 -4.75
CA LYS A 84 -19.89 8.19 -3.39
C LYS A 84 -18.63 8.21 -2.53
N LYS A 85 -17.55 7.54 -2.93
CA LYS A 85 -16.31 7.54 -2.14
C LYS A 85 -15.58 8.89 -2.30
N LYS A 86 -15.03 9.43 -1.21
CA LYS A 86 -14.30 10.70 -1.23
C LYS A 86 -12.88 10.48 -1.75
N VAL A 87 -12.47 11.27 -2.73
CA VAL A 87 -11.06 11.44 -3.11
C VAL A 87 -10.52 12.64 -2.35
N LEU A 88 -9.33 12.49 -1.77
CA LEU A 88 -8.68 13.52 -0.97
C LEU A 88 -7.33 13.86 -1.60
N LEU A 89 -7.00 15.15 -1.62
CA LEU A 89 -5.66 15.66 -1.88
C LEU A 89 -5.07 16.10 -0.53
N GLY A 90 -4.00 15.44 -0.10
CA GLY A 90 -3.27 15.83 1.11
C GLY A 90 -2.21 16.89 0.78
N ILE A 91 -2.10 17.91 1.63
CA ILE A 91 -1.09 18.99 1.51
C ILE A 91 -0.49 19.24 2.90
N GLY A 92 0.84 19.25 2.98
CA GLY A 92 1.58 19.40 4.23
C GLY A 92 2.04 18.06 4.83
N GLY A 93 2.86 18.13 5.89
CA GLY A 93 3.53 16.98 6.50
C GLY A 93 4.95 16.76 6.00
N GLY A 94 5.66 15.79 6.61
CA GLY A 94 6.98 15.35 6.17
C GLY A 94 6.90 14.35 5.01
N HIS A 95 8.05 13.82 4.60
CA HIS A 95 8.15 12.85 3.50
C HIS A 95 7.24 11.63 3.69
N TYR A 96 7.14 11.11 4.92
CA TYR A 96 6.30 9.97 5.28
C TYR A 96 4.85 10.33 5.65
N ALA A 97 4.35 11.50 5.23
CA ALA A 97 2.94 11.89 5.30
C ALA A 97 2.14 11.37 6.54
N PRO A 98 2.52 11.78 7.77
CA PRO A 98 1.94 11.27 9.02
C PRO A 98 0.46 11.61 9.22
#